data_AF-G4CVZ7-F1
#
_entry.id   AF-G4CVZ7-F1
#
_cell.length_a   1.000
_cell.length_b   1.000
_cell.length_c   1.000
_cell.angle_alpha   90.00
_cell.angle_beta   90.00
_cell.angle_gamma   90.00
#
_symmetry.space_group_name_H-M   'P 1'
#
loop_
_entity.id
_entity.type
_entity.pdbx_description
1 polymer ?
#
loop_
_entity_poly.entity_id
_entity_poly.type
_entity_poly.pdbx_seq_one_letter_code
_entity_poly.pdbx_strand_id
1 'polypeptide(L)'
;MKIKARFAVMAASVAVLMAAAPIAQAVTSPGDTHPLVPAVHSPDGIPGNGVGPEFHTSSMARSYSEKHLGVAPRGVNDFSCKVKPGDRPVILIPGTGGNAFATWSFYGPHLAHEGYCVYTFTTNVPVGILDEGWGFTGDVRASAQALGVFVDRVRKATGSEKVDLVGHSQGGGILPNTYIKMYGGASKVDKLIGLVAANHGTTAGGLDKLVHGLPEAVKDSLSTWSYDHNMEAYGQQLKGSALMQQVYRDGDTVPGIAYTVISTRLDMTITPYTQAFLKGAKNMTVQDACPLDAYGHGRLPYDPVAYQMVLNALDPNHPREISCTWRPRVLPVSTTDAA
;
A
#
# COMPACT_ATOMS: atom_id res chain seq x y z
N MET A 1 -4.20 -27.27 -11.55
CA MET A 1 -3.55 -27.99 -10.44
C MET A 1 -2.29 -27.30 -9.86
N LYS A 2 -1.60 -26.41 -10.58
CA LYS A 2 -0.35 -25.75 -10.12
C LYS A 2 -0.51 -24.43 -9.31
N ILE A 3 -1.73 -23.90 -9.13
CA ILE A 3 -1.98 -22.64 -8.39
C ILE A 3 -2.24 -22.88 -6.90
N LYS A 4 -2.80 -24.03 -6.52
CA LYS A 4 -2.99 -24.41 -5.11
C LYS A 4 -1.66 -24.68 -4.38
N ALA A 5 -0.59 -24.99 -5.12
CA ALA A 5 0.74 -25.23 -4.56
C ALA A 5 1.42 -23.96 -4.03
N ARG A 6 1.11 -22.76 -4.56
CA ARG A 6 1.76 -21.51 -4.11
C ARG A 6 1.19 -20.95 -2.81
N PHE A 7 -0.09 -21.22 -2.52
CA PHE A 7 -0.68 -20.90 -1.21
C PHE A 7 -0.29 -21.92 -0.12
N ALA A 8 -0.11 -23.19 -0.49
CA ALA A 8 0.39 -24.20 0.43
C ALA A 8 1.86 -23.95 0.84
N VAL A 9 2.70 -23.40 -0.05
CA VAL A 9 4.09 -23.06 0.29
C VAL A 9 4.16 -21.92 1.31
N MET A 10 3.26 -20.94 1.29
CA MET A 10 3.25 -19.85 2.27
C MET A 10 2.78 -20.30 3.67
N ALA A 11 1.86 -21.28 3.73
CA ALA A 11 1.46 -21.92 4.99
C ALA A 11 2.47 -22.98 5.49
N ALA A 12 3.20 -23.64 4.59
CA ALA A 12 4.20 -24.67 4.93
C ALA A 12 5.54 -24.08 5.39
N SER A 13 5.91 -22.87 4.96
CA SER A 13 7.13 -22.18 5.43
C SER A 13 7.11 -21.87 6.93
N VAL A 14 5.93 -21.74 7.53
CA VAL A 14 5.75 -21.48 8.97
C VAL A 14 5.95 -22.76 9.79
N ALA A 15 5.78 -23.95 9.21
CA ALA A 15 5.86 -25.22 9.94
C ALA A 15 7.25 -25.88 9.94
N VAL A 16 8.18 -25.47 9.06
CA VAL A 16 9.47 -26.18 8.87
C VAL A 16 10.68 -25.47 9.52
N LEU A 17 10.53 -24.26 10.05
CA LEU A 17 11.62 -23.55 10.73
C LEU A 17 11.50 -23.66 12.27
N MET A 18 11.42 -24.90 12.78
CA MET A 18 11.53 -25.19 14.22
C MET A 18 12.84 -25.92 14.52
N ALA A 19 13.92 -25.15 14.67
CA ALA A 19 15.13 -25.59 15.38
C ALA A 19 16.05 -24.39 15.69
N ALA A 20 15.65 -23.52 16.60
CA ALA A 20 16.59 -22.74 17.41
C ALA A 20 15.91 -22.34 18.72
N ALA A 21 16.58 -22.58 19.84
CA ALA A 21 16.10 -22.35 21.19
C ALA A 21 15.79 -20.86 21.48
N PRO A 22 14.89 -20.55 22.43
CA PRO A 22 14.48 -19.19 22.69
C PRO A 22 15.59 -18.40 23.38
N ILE A 23 16.03 -17.30 22.77
CA ILE A 23 16.65 -16.22 23.52
C ILE A 23 15.49 -15.43 24.09
N ALA A 24 15.40 -15.32 25.43
CA ALA A 24 14.42 -14.49 26.10
C ALA A 24 14.62 -13.03 25.66
N GLN A 25 13.81 -12.57 24.71
CA GLN A 25 13.66 -11.16 24.41
C GLN A 25 12.43 -10.62 25.14
N ALA A 26 12.58 -9.42 25.68
CA ALA A 26 11.53 -8.73 26.41
C ALA A 26 10.29 -8.63 25.51
N VAL A 27 9.17 -9.19 25.98
CA VAL A 27 7.85 -8.98 25.39
C VAL A 27 7.59 -7.47 25.44
N THR A 28 7.74 -6.80 24.29
CA THR A 28 7.42 -5.38 24.17
C THR A 28 5.93 -5.20 24.46
N SER A 29 5.60 -4.15 25.21
CA SER A 29 4.21 -3.91 25.58
C SER A 29 3.40 -3.61 24.30
N PRO A 30 2.08 -3.88 24.26
CA PRO A 30 1.23 -3.65 23.09
C PRO A 30 1.23 -2.22 22.48
N GLY A 31 1.95 -1.26 23.06
CA GLY A 31 2.09 0.13 22.61
C GLY A 31 3.49 0.55 22.12
N ASP A 32 4.54 -0.26 22.27
CA ASP A 32 5.88 0.13 21.81
C ASP A 32 5.96 0.01 20.28
N THR A 33 6.52 1.01 19.62
CA THR A 33 6.71 1.01 18.16
C THR A 33 8.04 0.36 17.85
N HIS A 34 8.04 -0.71 17.04
CA HIS A 34 9.28 -1.37 16.61
C HIS A 34 10.07 -0.43 15.66
N PRO A 35 11.42 -0.37 15.74
CA PRO A 35 12.18 0.51 14.86
C PRO A 35 11.99 0.20 13.38
N LEU A 36 11.99 1.25 12.58
CA LEU A 36 11.91 1.15 11.12
C LEU A 36 13.15 0.44 10.57
N VAL A 37 12.95 -0.62 9.78
CA VAL A 37 14.04 -1.24 9.00
C VAL A 37 14.19 -0.53 7.66
N PRO A 38 15.35 0.11 7.37
CA PRO A 38 15.52 0.86 6.14
C PRO A 38 15.62 -0.05 4.91
N ALA A 39 15.06 0.42 3.79
CA ALA A 39 15.25 -0.18 2.49
C ALA A 39 16.59 0.32 1.91
N VAL A 40 17.57 -0.58 1.75
CA VAL A 40 18.99 -0.23 1.49
C VAL A 40 19.20 0.53 0.17
N HIS A 41 18.44 0.20 -0.86
CA HIS A 41 18.47 0.83 -2.18
C HIS A 41 17.50 2.01 -2.29
N SER A 42 16.75 2.29 -1.21
CA SER A 42 15.86 3.42 -1.06
C SER A 42 16.23 4.23 0.19
N PRO A 43 17.43 4.86 0.26
CA PRO A 43 17.87 5.62 1.43
C PRO A 43 16.88 6.74 1.77
N ASP A 44 16.60 6.91 3.07
CA ASP A 44 15.52 7.78 3.58
C ASP A 44 14.13 7.50 2.94
N GLY A 45 13.92 6.29 2.44
CA GLY A 45 12.73 5.88 1.72
C GLY A 45 12.68 6.25 0.24
N ILE A 46 13.65 7.01 -0.30
CA ILE A 46 13.64 7.44 -1.70
C ILE A 46 14.39 6.43 -2.56
N PRO A 47 13.77 5.79 -3.57
CA PRO A 47 14.46 4.90 -4.50
C PRO A 47 15.69 5.59 -5.12
N GLY A 48 16.87 5.02 -4.89
CA GLY A 48 18.17 5.64 -5.21
C GLY A 48 18.85 5.15 -6.49
N ASN A 49 18.33 4.09 -7.12
CA ASN A 49 18.99 3.40 -8.25
C ASN A 49 18.40 3.81 -9.61
N GLY A 50 18.12 5.10 -9.78
CA GLY A 50 17.66 5.66 -11.06
C GLY A 50 16.19 5.40 -11.37
N VAL A 51 15.82 5.56 -12.65
CA VAL A 51 14.43 5.54 -13.12
C VAL A 51 14.21 4.32 -14.01
N GLY A 52 13.17 3.54 -13.71
CA GLY A 52 12.78 2.37 -14.51
C GLY A 52 11.85 2.71 -15.69
N PRO A 53 11.60 1.74 -16.58
CA PRO A 53 10.62 1.89 -17.65
C PRO A 53 9.19 1.94 -17.10
N GLU A 54 8.25 2.37 -17.94
CA GLU A 54 6.83 2.32 -17.64
C GLU A 54 6.26 0.93 -17.96
N PHE A 55 5.45 0.39 -17.07
CA PHE A 55 4.73 -0.86 -17.27
C PHE A 55 3.24 -0.69 -17.02
N HIS A 56 2.43 -1.38 -17.82
CA HIS A 56 0.97 -1.40 -17.70
C HIS A 56 0.43 -2.65 -16.97
N THR A 57 1.31 -3.48 -16.40
CA THR A 57 0.89 -4.64 -15.60
C THR A 57 1.76 -4.80 -14.35
N SER A 58 1.12 -5.16 -13.23
CA SER A 58 1.83 -5.38 -11.96
C SER A 58 2.84 -6.52 -12.03
N SER A 59 2.58 -7.56 -12.82
CA SER A 59 3.51 -8.68 -13.00
C SER A 59 4.82 -8.26 -13.66
N MET A 60 4.76 -7.45 -14.72
CA MET A 60 5.97 -6.99 -15.41
C MET A 60 6.77 -6.04 -14.52
N ALA A 61 6.09 -5.07 -13.88
CA ALA A 61 6.75 -4.12 -12.99
C ALA A 61 7.42 -4.81 -11.80
N ARG A 62 6.76 -5.81 -11.19
CA ARG A 62 7.31 -6.60 -10.09
C ARG A 62 8.53 -7.41 -10.53
N SER A 63 8.43 -8.16 -11.63
CA SER A 63 9.56 -8.94 -12.14
C SER A 63 10.75 -8.06 -12.55
N TYR A 64 10.50 -6.83 -12.97
CA TYR A 64 11.55 -5.86 -13.22
C TYR A 64 12.17 -5.36 -11.91
N SER A 65 11.38 -4.96 -10.91
CA SER A 65 11.92 -4.46 -9.63
C SER A 65 12.70 -5.50 -8.85
N GLU A 66 12.33 -6.78 -8.94
CA GLU A 66 13.07 -7.90 -8.32
C GLU A 66 14.52 -8.02 -8.85
N LYS A 67 14.79 -7.48 -10.05
CA LYS A 67 16.13 -7.46 -10.68
C LYS A 67 16.80 -6.09 -10.66
N HIS A 68 16.04 -5.04 -10.38
CA HIS A 68 16.49 -3.65 -10.37
C HIS A 68 15.98 -2.99 -9.09
N LEU A 69 16.64 -3.29 -7.98
CA LEU A 69 16.27 -2.79 -6.66
C LEU A 69 16.41 -1.27 -6.60
N GLY A 70 15.56 -0.58 -5.84
CA GLY A 70 15.66 0.87 -5.63
C GLY A 70 15.40 1.75 -6.86
N VAL A 71 14.79 1.24 -7.93
CA VAL A 71 14.38 2.08 -9.08
C VAL A 71 13.12 2.88 -8.75
N ALA A 72 13.03 4.11 -9.27
CA ALA A 72 11.83 4.94 -9.18
C ALA A 72 10.95 4.80 -10.44
N PRO A 73 9.61 4.92 -10.33
CA PRO A 73 8.76 5.16 -11.50
C PRO A 73 9.17 6.43 -12.23
N ARG A 74 8.97 6.47 -13.55
CA ARG A 74 9.21 7.66 -14.36
C ARG A 74 8.32 8.83 -13.90
N GLY A 75 8.90 10.04 -13.85
CA GLY A 75 8.18 11.27 -13.50
C GLY A 75 7.86 11.43 -12.01
N VAL A 76 8.36 10.53 -11.15
CA VAL A 76 8.10 10.54 -9.70
C VAL A 76 9.37 10.94 -8.95
N ASN A 77 9.21 11.57 -7.79
CA ASN A 77 10.29 12.03 -6.89
C ASN A 77 11.15 13.17 -7.45
N ASP A 78 10.61 14.01 -8.34
CA ASP A 78 11.21 15.30 -8.66
C ASP A 78 10.92 16.32 -7.55
N PHE A 79 11.86 16.47 -6.61
CA PHE A 79 11.75 17.44 -5.52
C PHE A 79 11.93 18.90 -5.97
N SER A 80 12.23 19.16 -7.24
CA SER A 80 12.24 20.51 -7.82
C SER A 80 10.89 20.91 -8.44
N CYS A 81 9.97 19.95 -8.60
CA CYS A 81 8.66 20.15 -9.20
C CYS A 81 7.87 21.29 -8.55
N LYS A 82 7.19 22.08 -9.38
CA LYS A 82 6.37 23.22 -8.96
C LYS A 82 4.90 22.85 -9.05
N VAL A 83 4.26 22.80 -7.88
CA VAL A 83 2.83 22.51 -7.76
C VAL A 83 2.04 23.66 -8.41
N LYS A 84 1.08 23.31 -9.28
CA LYS A 84 0.23 24.29 -9.94
C LYS A 84 -0.68 25.00 -8.92
N PRO A 85 -1.08 26.26 -9.14
CA PRO A 85 -2.02 26.93 -8.26
C PRO A 85 -3.32 26.13 -8.09
N GLY A 86 -3.72 25.90 -6.84
CA GLY A 86 -4.92 25.11 -6.50
C GLY A 86 -4.67 23.61 -6.30
N ASP A 87 -3.57 23.07 -6.84
CA ASP A 87 -3.18 21.68 -6.67
C ASP A 87 -2.36 21.45 -5.39
N ARG A 88 -2.13 20.17 -5.07
CA ARG A 88 -1.25 19.70 -4.00
C ARG A 88 -0.32 18.61 -4.56
N PRO A 89 0.87 18.41 -3.96
CA PRO A 89 1.71 17.29 -4.33
C PRO A 89 1.03 15.98 -3.90
N VAL A 90 1.16 14.96 -4.75
CA VAL A 90 0.55 13.65 -4.57
C VAL A 90 1.60 12.67 -4.06
N ILE A 91 1.34 12.02 -2.94
CA ILE A 91 2.18 10.96 -2.41
C ILE A 91 1.49 9.61 -2.64
N LEU A 92 2.16 8.76 -3.40
CA LEU A 92 1.76 7.39 -3.69
C LEU A 92 2.34 6.45 -2.61
N ILE A 93 1.47 5.62 -2.00
CA ILE A 93 1.83 4.78 -0.85
C ILE A 93 1.65 3.29 -1.22
N PRO A 94 2.74 2.53 -1.39
CA PRO A 94 2.67 1.10 -1.66
C PRO A 94 1.94 0.29 -0.58
N GLY A 95 1.46 -0.90 -0.96
CA GLY A 95 0.92 -1.88 -0.02
C GLY A 95 1.99 -2.78 0.60
N THR A 96 1.55 -3.72 1.44
CA THR A 96 2.42 -4.75 2.05
C THR A 96 3.10 -5.60 0.99
N GLY A 97 4.40 -5.82 1.13
CA GLY A 97 5.17 -6.61 0.17
C GLY A 97 5.22 -5.94 -1.20
N GLY A 98 5.36 -4.62 -1.20
CA GLY A 98 5.47 -3.78 -2.39
C GLY A 98 6.57 -2.73 -2.25
N ASN A 99 6.93 -2.12 -3.37
CA ASN A 99 7.84 -0.98 -3.43
C ASN A 99 7.26 0.12 -4.32
N ALA A 100 7.93 1.27 -4.30
CA ALA A 100 7.68 2.43 -5.14
C ALA A 100 7.42 2.07 -6.61
N PHE A 101 8.35 1.34 -7.25
CA PHE A 101 8.27 1.03 -8.68
C PHE A 101 7.20 0.00 -9.01
N ALA A 102 7.23 -1.16 -8.37
CA ALA A 102 6.34 -2.27 -8.65
C ALA A 102 4.86 -1.92 -8.40
N THR A 103 4.58 -0.97 -7.50
CA THR A 103 3.20 -0.51 -7.27
C THR A 103 2.79 0.58 -8.25
N TRP A 104 3.68 1.50 -8.58
CA TRP A 104 3.32 2.77 -9.22
C TRP A 104 3.95 3.00 -10.60
N SER A 105 4.47 1.96 -11.25
CA SER A 105 5.00 2.03 -12.63
C SER A 105 3.95 2.51 -13.64
N PHE A 106 2.65 2.31 -13.37
CA PHE A 106 1.55 2.88 -14.18
C PHE A 106 1.15 4.28 -13.71
N TYR A 107 0.71 4.44 -12.45
CA TYR A 107 0.18 5.73 -11.96
C TYR A 107 1.20 6.86 -11.98
N GLY A 108 2.46 6.58 -11.63
CA GLY A 108 3.53 7.58 -11.53
C GLY A 108 3.69 8.42 -12.80
N PRO A 109 4.05 7.80 -13.95
CA PRO A 109 4.21 8.54 -15.19
C PRO A 109 2.91 9.18 -15.69
N HIS A 110 1.76 8.55 -15.48
CA HIS A 110 0.49 9.11 -15.95
C HIS A 110 0.06 10.34 -15.13
N LEU A 111 0.19 10.31 -13.79
CA LEU A 111 -0.08 11.49 -12.96
C LEU A 111 0.91 12.63 -13.24
N ALA A 112 2.19 12.30 -13.45
CA ALA A 112 3.18 13.28 -13.85
C ALA A 112 2.86 13.90 -15.21
N HIS A 113 2.33 13.12 -16.16
CA HIS A 113 1.86 13.60 -17.47
C HIS A 113 0.64 14.52 -17.36
N GLU A 114 -0.27 14.26 -16.41
CA GLU A 114 -1.37 15.19 -16.04
C GLU A 114 -0.84 16.47 -15.34
N GLY A 115 0.45 16.51 -15.01
CA GLY A 115 1.17 17.64 -14.45
C GLY A 115 1.06 17.76 -12.93
N TYR A 116 0.76 16.67 -12.22
CA TYR A 116 0.92 16.61 -10.77
C TYR A 116 2.39 16.46 -10.38
N CYS A 117 2.80 17.07 -9.26
CA CYS A 117 4.06 16.71 -8.61
C CYS A 117 3.85 15.42 -7.80
N VAL A 118 4.42 14.31 -8.27
CA VAL A 118 4.17 12.97 -7.73
C VAL A 118 5.39 12.46 -6.97
N TYR A 119 5.15 11.87 -5.80
CA TYR A 119 6.18 11.32 -4.93
C TYR A 119 5.80 9.92 -4.44
N THR A 120 6.78 9.09 -4.13
CA THR A 120 6.58 7.75 -3.54
C THR A 120 7.82 7.35 -2.75
N PHE A 121 7.65 6.40 -1.85
CA PHE A 121 8.73 5.89 -1.00
C PHE A 121 8.65 4.37 -0.83
N THR A 122 9.75 3.77 -0.39
CA THR A 122 9.86 2.35 -0.02
C THR A 122 10.59 2.23 1.30
N THR A 123 10.03 1.53 2.28
CA THR A 123 10.65 1.37 3.60
C THR A 123 10.15 0.12 4.30
N ASN A 124 10.66 -0.13 5.51
CA ASN A 124 10.21 -1.15 6.45
C ASN A 124 10.21 -2.58 5.87
N VAL A 125 11.36 -2.96 5.32
CA VAL A 125 11.63 -4.28 4.70
C VAL A 125 11.94 -5.34 5.76
N PRO A 126 11.85 -6.65 5.45
CA PRO A 126 12.18 -7.70 6.41
C PRO A 126 13.66 -7.67 6.80
N VAL A 127 13.97 -8.08 8.02
CA VAL A 127 15.36 -8.19 8.49
C VAL A 127 16.11 -9.21 7.63
N GLY A 128 17.30 -8.82 7.14
CA GLY A 128 18.18 -9.70 6.36
C GLY A 128 17.74 -9.93 4.91
N ILE A 129 16.64 -9.31 4.45
CA ILE A 129 16.18 -9.40 3.05
C ILE A 129 16.46 -8.07 2.34
N LEU A 130 17.29 -8.11 1.30
CA LEU A 130 17.65 -6.94 0.50
C LEU A 130 16.63 -6.59 -0.60
N ASP A 131 15.70 -7.50 -0.88
CA ASP A 131 14.63 -7.30 -1.87
C ASP A 131 13.57 -6.32 -1.34
N GLU A 132 13.63 -5.10 -1.85
CA GLU A 132 12.68 -4.03 -1.50
C GLU A 132 11.26 -4.31 -2.00
N GLY A 133 11.07 -5.31 -2.87
CA GLY A 133 9.77 -5.92 -3.15
C GLY A 133 9.06 -6.47 -1.91
N TRP A 134 9.71 -6.48 -0.75
CA TRP A 134 9.12 -6.78 0.55
C TRP A 134 8.93 -5.55 1.45
N GLY A 135 8.85 -4.33 0.90
CA GLY A 135 8.57 -3.14 1.71
C GLY A 135 7.25 -3.23 2.50
N PHE A 136 7.17 -2.43 3.57
CA PHE A 136 5.97 -2.23 4.38
C PHE A 136 5.48 -3.50 5.10
N THR A 137 6.40 -4.41 5.44
CA THR A 137 6.08 -5.64 6.19
C THR A 137 6.23 -5.50 7.69
N GLY A 138 7.07 -4.58 8.16
CA GLY A 138 7.27 -4.34 9.59
C GLY A 138 6.11 -3.63 10.27
N ASP A 139 6.34 -3.13 11.49
CA ASP A 139 5.34 -2.36 12.25
C ASP A 139 4.77 -1.17 11.43
N VAL A 140 3.45 -1.18 11.21
CA VAL A 140 2.72 -0.13 10.48
C VAL A 140 2.86 1.22 11.18
N ARG A 141 3.04 1.26 12.51
CA ARG A 141 3.31 2.48 13.26
C ARG A 141 4.62 3.13 12.82
N ALA A 142 5.68 2.33 12.67
CA ALA A 142 6.97 2.80 12.18
C ALA A 142 6.87 3.31 10.74
N SER A 143 6.13 2.58 9.89
CA SER A 143 5.84 3.01 8.51
C SER A 143 5.04 4.33 8.46
N ALA A 144 4.11 4.53 9.39
CA ALA A 144 3.33 5.76 9.50
C ALA A 144 4.17 6.96 9.99
N GLN A 145 5.13 6.74 10.89
CA GLN A 145 6.12 7.76 11.27
C GLN A 145 7.02 8.10 10.08
N ALA A 146 7.50 7.10 9.33
CA ALA A 146 8.27 7.30 8.10
C ALA A 146 7.48 8.07 7.04
N LEU A 147 6.18 7.77 6.87
CA LEU A 147 5.28 8.56 6.03
C LEU A 147 5.24 10.02 6.50
N GLY A 148 5.17 10.28 7.81
CA GLY A 148 5.19 11.64 8.35
C GLY A 148 6.46 12.43 7.98
N VAL A 149 7.62 11.79 8.09
CA VAL A 149 8.90 12.37 7.65
C VAL A 149 8.89 12.65 6.14
N PHE A 150 8.38 11.70 5.34
CA PHE A 150 8.29 11.85 3.90
C PHE A 150 7.33 12.98 3.48
N VAL A 151 6.17 13.08 4.13
CA VAL A 151 5.19 14.17 3.94
C VAL A 151 5.83 15.52 4.23
N ASP A 152 6.57 15.66 5.35
CA ASP A 152 7.23 16.91 5.69
C ASP A 152 8.33 17.28 4.69
N ARG A 153 9.07 16.30 4.18
CA ARG A 153 10.07 16.51 3.11
C ARG A 153 9.40 17.02 1.83
N VAL A 154 8.30 16.40 1.40
CA VAL A 154 7.55 16.82 0.20
C VAL A 154 6.97 18.22 0.36
N ARG A 155 6.32 18.51 1.50
CA ARG A 155 5.76 19.84 1.80
C ARG A 155 6.84 20.92 1.81
N LYS A 156 8.00 20.64 2.42
CA LYS A 156 9.13 21.57 2.44
C LYS A 156 9.68 21.86 1.05
N ALA A 157 9.83 20.83 0.21
CA ALA A 157 10.38 20.99 -1.14
C ALA A 157 9.44 21.76 -2.08
N THR A 158 8.14 21.49 -1.96
CA THR A 158 7.11 22.08 -2.84
C THR A 158 6.54 23.39 -2.32
N GLY A 159 6.76 23.73 -1.05
CA GLY A 159 6.12 24.87 -0.38
C GLY A 159 4.64 24.65 -0.05
N SER A 160 4.12 23.43 -0.21
CA SER A 160 2.70 23.13 -0.01
C SER A 160 2.34 22.93 1.46
N GLU A 161 1.22 23.51 1.90
CA GLU A 161 0.73 23.34 3.27
C GLU A 161 0.19 21.94 3.55
N LYS A 162 -0.35 21.26 2.53
CA LYS A 162 -0.90 19.91 2.64
C LYS A 162 -0.52 19.07 1.43
N VAL A 163 -0.70 17.76 1.55
CA VAL A 163 -0.50 16.77 0.48
C VAL A 163 -1.79 15.99 0.21
N ASP A 164 -1.89 15.42 -0.99
CA ASP A 164 -2.89 14.40 -1.32
C ASP A 164 -2.22 13.02 -1.26
N LEU A 165 -2.85 12.07 -0.56
CA LEU A 165 -2.36 10.70 -0.42
C LEU A 165 -3.17 9.77 -1.33
N VAL A 166 -2.49 8.98 -2.15
CA VAL A 166 -3.08 7.88 -2.91
C VAL A 166 -2.37 6.60 -2.50
N GLY A 167 -3.12 5.59 -2.05
CA GLY A 167 -2.50 4.41 -1.49
C GLY A 167 -3.15 3.11 -1.95
N HIS A 168 -2.35 2.05 -2.01
CA HIS A 168 -2.82 0.71 -2.35
C HIS A 168 -2.83 -0.20 -1.10
N SER A 169 -3.90 -0.97 -0.92
CA SER A 169 -3.96 -2.00 0.14
C SER A 169 -3.69 -1.41 1.53
N GLN A 170 -2.66 -1.88 2.24
CA GLN A 170 -2.17 -1.28 3.49
C GLN A 170 -1.92 0.23 3.36
N GLY A 171 -1.26 0.64 2.28
CA GLY A 171 -0.91 2.03 1.98
C GLY A 171 -2.09 2.92 1.66
N GLY A 172 -3.25 2.35 1.29
CA GLY A 172 -4.50 3.07 1.10
C GLY A 172 -5.43 3.05 2.31
N GLY A 173 -5.10 2.28 3.34
CA GLY A 173 -5.97 2.01 4.48
C GLY A 173 -5.29 2.29 5.82
N ILE A 174 -4.93 1.24 6.54
CA ILE A 174 -4.43 1.35 7.92
C ILE A 174 -3.19 2.24 8.06
N LEU A 175 -2.23 2.21 7.11
CA LEU A 175 -0.99 2.99 7.21
C LEU A 175 -1.23 4.51 7.20
N PRO A 176 -1.86 5.12 6.17
CA PRO A 176 -2.10 6.56 6.18
C PRO A 176 -3.07 6.99 7.30
N ASN A 177 -4.05 6.16 7.67
CA ASN A 177 -4.93 6.47 8.80
C ASN A 177 -4.20 6.47 10.14
N THR A 178 -3.22 5.58 10.32
CA THR A 178 -2.34 5.57 11.50
C THR A 178 -1.54 6.89 11.57
N TYR A 179 -0.97 7.33 10.44
CA TYR A 179 -0.27 8.62 10.36
C TYR A 179 -1.20 9.80 10.69
N ILE A 180 -2.37 9.85 10.06
CA ILE A 180 -3.34 10.94 10.23
C ILE A 180 -3.79 11.05 11.69
N LYS A 181 -4.14 9.93 12.32
CA LYS A 181 -4.80 9.90 13.63
C LYS A 181 -3.83 9.84 14.82
N MET A 182 -2.61 9.32 14.63
CA MET A 182 -1.67 9.11 15.73
C MET A 182 -0.38 9.92 15.61
N TYR A 183 0.02 10.31 14.40
CA TYR A 183 1.32 10.94 14.14
C TYR A 183 1.21 12.32 13.48
N GLY A 184 0.10 13.03 13.74
CA GLY A 184 -0.06 14.44 13.39
C GLY A 184 -0.36 14.71 11.91
N GLY A 185 -0.75 13.69 11.13
CA GLY A 185 -1.08 13.88 9.72
C GLY A 185 -2.38 14.66 9.47
N ALA A 186 -3.28 14.76 10.47
CA ALA A 186 -4.56 15.46 10.35
C ALA A 186 -4.46 16.90 9.79
N SER A 187 -3.40 17.64 10.17
CA SER A 187 -3.19 19.01 9.70
C SER A 187 -2.42 19.11 8.36
N LYS A 188 -1.86 17.99 7.87
CA LYS A 188 -0.92 17.94 6.74
C LYS A 188 -1.48 17.22 5.52
N VAL A 189 -2.63 16.57 5.65
CA VAL A 189 -3.30 15.85 4.56
C VAL A 189 -4.58 16.60 4.17
N ASP A 190 -4.84 16.67 2.88
CA ASP A 190 -6.09 17.23 2.33
C ASP A 190 -7.01 16.11 1.84
N LYS A 191 -6.46 15.15 1.08
CA LYS A 191 -7.20 13.98 0.59
C LYS A 191 -6.50 12.67 0.93
N LEU A 192 -7.29 11.66 1.25
CA LEU A 192 -6.86 10.26 1.26
C LEU A 192 -7.71 9.46 0.26
N ILE A 193 -7.05 8.94 -0.77
CA ILE A 193 -7.65 8.13 -1.83
C ILE A 193 -7.09 6.71 -1.73
N GLY A 194 -7.91 5.78 -1.23
CA GLY A 194 -7.52 4.39 -0.99
C GLY A 194 -8.00 3.46 -2.11
N LEU A 195 -7.06 2.75 -2.75
CA LEU A 195 -7.31 1.65 -3.67
C LEU A 195 -7.33 0.33 -2.89
N VAL A 196 -8.45 -0.39 -2.91
CA VAL A 196 -8.63 -1.67 -2.17
C VAL A 196 -8.05 -1.63 -0.75
N ALA A 197 -8.39 -0.55 -0.05
CA ALA A 197 -7.76 -0.15 1.20
C ALA A 197 -8.01 -1.15 2.34
N ALA A 198 -6.98 -1.50 3.09
CA ALA A 198 -7.08 -2.33 4.28
C ALA A 198 -7.54 -1.51 5.51
N ASN A 199 -8.76 -0.95 5.45
CA ASN A 199 -9.29 -0.09 6.52
C ASN A 199 -9.76 -0.90 7.73
N HIS A 200 -10.77 -1.75 7.57
CA HIS A 200 -11.31 -2.56 8.68
C HIS A 200 -10.72 -3.97 8.76
N GLY A 201 -9.55 -4.13 8.14
CA GLY A 201 -8.81 -5.37 8.07
C GLY A 201 -9.38 -6.38 7.10
N THR A 202 -8.66 -7.47 6.99
CA THR A 202 -9.01 -8.58 6.12
C THR A 202 -9.45 -9.79 6.93
N THR A 203 -10.36 -10.58 6.35
CA THR A 203 -10.55 -11.97 6.78
C THR A 203 -9.62 -12.94 6.03
N ALA A 204 -9.03 -12.49 4.90
CA ALA A 204 -8.19 -13.26 3.99
C ALA A 204 -8.78 -14.65 3.69
N GLY A 205 -10.10 -14.70 3.46
CA GLY A 205 -10.82 -15.94 3.19
C GLY A 205 -10.92 -16.91 4.37
N GLY A 206 -10.72 -16.44 5.61
CA GLY A 206 -10.76 -17.24 6.85
C GLY A 206 -9.42 -17.41 7.55
N LEU A 207 -8.33 -16.84 7.02
CA LEU A 207 -7.02 -16.85 7.69
C LEU A 207 -7.05 -16.06 9.00
N ASP A 208 -7.88 -15.02 9.10
CA ASP A 208 -8.13 -14.32 10.36
C ASP A 208 -8.69 -15.28 11.42
N LYS A 209 -9.72 -16.06 11.08
CA LYS A 209 -10.33 -17.05 11.98
C LYS A 209 -9.36 -18.16 12.35
N LEU A 210 -8.51 -18.58 11.39
CA LEU A 210 -7.46 -19.56 11.66
C LEU A 210 -6.49 -19.02 12.70
N VAL A 211 -5.93 -17.83 12.49
CA VAL A 211 -4.97 -17.20 13.43
C VAL A 211 -5.62 -16.93 14.79
N HIS A 212 -6.85 -16.41 14.82
CA HIS A 212 -7.59 -16.17 16.07
C HIS A 212 -7.92 -17.45 16.83
N GLY A 213 -8.09 -18.57 16.14
CA GLY A 213 -8.36 -19.88 16.73
C GLY A 213 -7.12 -20.66 17.17
N LEU A 214 -5.90 -20.15 16.93
CA LEU A 214 -4.67 -20.79 17.40
C LEU A 214 -4.56 -20.72 18.93
N PRO A 215 -3.89 -21.70 19.57
CA PRO A 215 -3.51 -21.58 20.99
C PRO A 215 -2.65 -20.34 21.24
N GLU A 216 -2.78 -19.72 22.41
CA GLU A 216 -2.04 -18.48 22.75
C GLU A 216 -0.52 -18.66 22.60
N ALA A 217 0.05 -19.79 23.04
CA ALA A 217 1.48 -20.05 22.86
C ALA A 217 1.94 -20.03 21.38
N VAL A 218 1.06 -20.42 20.44
CA VAL A 218 1.36 -20.35 19.00
C VAL A 218 1.24 -18.92 18.50
N LYS A 219 0.26 -18.15 18.98
CA LYS A 219 0.13 -16.72 18.67
C LYS A 219 1.32 -15.93 19.18
N ASP A 220 1.79 -16.21 20.39
CA ASP A 220 2.99 -15.62 20.98
C ASP A 220 4.21 -15.94 20.13
N SER A 221 4.40 -17.22 19.75
CA SER A 221 5.51 -17.64 18.89
C SER A 221 5.48 -16.94 17.52
N LEU A 222 4.29 -16.82 16.90
CA LEU A 222 4.12 -16.09 15.64
C LEU A 222 4.40 -14.60 15.81
N SER A 223 3.99 -14.00 16.93
CA SER A 223 4.25 -12.61 17.23
C SER A 223 5.74 -12.34 17.42
N THR A 224 6.45 -13.19 18.16
CA THR A 224 7.91 -13.11 18.31
C THR A 224 8.60 -13.28 16.96
N TRP A 225 8.20 -14.28 16.16
CA TRP A 225 8.78 -14.47 14.83
C TRP A 225 8.55 -13.26 13.92
N SER A 226 7.34 -12.71 13.92
CA SER A 226 7.01 -11.51 13.15
C SER A 226 7.84 -10.30 13.57
N TYR A 227 8.07 -10.13 14.87
CA TYR A 227 8.93 -9.07 15.41
C TYR A 227 10.38 -9.25 14.94
N ASP A 228 10.96 -10.44 15.15
CA ASP A 228 12.36 -10.73 14.81
C ASP A 228 12.66 -10.57 13.30
N HIS A 229 11.64 -10.73 12.44
CA HIS A 229 11.79 -10.67 10.99
C HIS A 229 11.23 -9.38 10.37
N ASN A 230 10.71 -8.45 11.17
CA ASN A 230 10.05 -7.22 10.72
C ASN A 230 8.87 -7.49 9.75
N MET A 231 7.91 -8.30 10.23
CA MET A 231 6.74 -8.84 9.52
C MET A 231 5.43 -8.62 10.30
N GLU A 232 5.37 -7.65 11.22
CA GLU A 232 4.23 -7.38 12.09
C GLU A 232 3.00 -6.85 11.35
N ALA A 233 3.20 -6.20 10.20
CA ALA A 233 2.11 -5.64 9.40
C ALA A 233 1.04 -6.67 9.02
N TYR A 234 1.42 -7.94 8.86
CA TYR A 234 0.48 -9.00 8.51
C TYR A 234 -0.55 -9.21 9.63
N GLY A 235 -0.10 -9.29 10.87
CA GLY A 235 -0.98 -9.40 12.05
C GLY A 235 -1.75 -8.11 12.32
N GLN A 236 -1.10 -6.95 12.17
CA GLN A 236 -1.72 -5.64 12.39
C GLN A 236 -2.85 -5.32 11.39
N GLN A 237 -2.85 -5.96 10.21
CA GLN A 237 -3.91 -5.82 9.21
C GLN A 237 -5.08 -6.79 9.37
N LEU A 238 -5.01 -7.72 10.34
CA LEU A 238 -6.13 -8.61 10.63
C LEU A 238 -7.25 -7.83 11.34
N LYS A 239 -8.48 -8.17 10.98
CA LYS A 239 -9.65 -7.60 11.65
C LYS A 239 -9.57 -7.82 13.16
N GLY A 240 -9.76 -6.73 13.90
CA GLY A 240 -9.73 -6.75 15.36
C GLY A 240 -8.33 -6.66 15.97
N SER A 241 -7.27 -6.47 15.18
CA SER A 241 -5.93 -6.19 15.72
C SER A 241 -5.94 -4.98 16.65
N ALA A 242 -5.01 -4.95 17.61
CA ALA A 242 -4.89 -3.83 18.55
C ALA A 242 -4.71 -2.48 17.84
N LEU A 243 -3.92 -2.47 16.75
CA LEU A 243 -3.71 -1.27 15.94
C LEU A 243 -5.03 -0.80 15.29
N MET A 244 -5.81 -1.71 14.69
CA MET A 244 -7.09 -1.34 14.08
C MET A 244 -8.08 -0.81 15.11
N GLN A 245 -8.17 -1.46 16.27
CA GLN A 245 -9.02 -0.97 17.36
C GLN A 245 -8.61 0.42 17.83
N GLN A 246 -7.31 0.71 17.87
CA GLN A 246 -6.80 2.03 18.24
C GLN A 246 -7.09 3.09 17.18
N VAL A 247 -6.82 2.80 15.90
CA VAL A 247 -6.97 3.76 14.79
C VAL A 247 -8.43 4.09 14.48
N TYR A 248 -9.35 3.14 14.66
CA TYR A 248 -10.77 3.33 14.32
C TYR A 248 -11.68 3.52 15.55
N ARG A 249 -11.12 3.67 16.75
CA ARG A 249 -11.86 3.86 18.01
C ARG A 249 -12.88 4.99 17.93
N ASP A 250 -12.44 6.14 17.41
CA ASP A 250 -13.20 7.39 17.41
C ASP A 250 -13.91 7.64 16.06
N GLY A 251 -14.06 6.60 15.25
CA GLY A 251 -14.68 6.65 13.92
C GLY A 251 -13.68 6.59 12.77
N ASP A 252 -14.21 6.57 11.54
CA ASP A 252 -13.46 6.21 10.34
C ASP A 252 -12.61 7.36 9.80
N THR A 253 -13.17 8.58 9.78
CA THR A 253 -12.59 9.76 9.12
C THR A 253 -12.29 10.89 10.09
N VAL A 254 -11.30 11.72 9.77
CA VAL A 254 -10.99 12.96 10.50
C VAL A 254 -11.58 14.18 9.76
N PRO A 255 -12.28 15.10 10.44
CA PRO A 255 -12.78 16.32 9.82
C PRO A 255 -11.69 17.14 9.12
N GLY A 256 -12.02 17.72 7.96
CA GLY A 256 -11.09 18.53 7.17
C GLY A 256 -10.20 17.74 6.20
N ILE A 257 -10.40 16.42 6.09
CA ILE A 257 -9.80 15.55 5.08
C ILE A 257 -10.91 14.94 4.21
N ALA A 258 -10.76 14.98 2.89
CA ALA A 258 -11.65 14.29 1.97
C ALA A 258 -11.18 12.84 1.77
N TYR A 259 -12.05 11.88 2.10
CA TYR A 259 -11.75 10.46 1.95
C TYR A 259 -12.49 9.89 0.74
N THR A 260 -11.76 9.20 -0.13
CA THR A 260 -12.32 8.39 -1.23
C THR A 260 -11.77 6.98 -1.13
N VAL A 261 -12.63 5.97 -1.24
CA VAL A 261 -12.22 4.56 -1.32
C VAL A 261 -12.72 3.99 -2.62
N ILE A 262 -11.81 3.44 -3.42
CA ILE A 262 -12.11 2.75 -4.68
C ILE A 262 -11.80 1.27 -4.47
N SER A 263 -12.81 0.43 -4.52
CA SER A 263 -12.70 -1.02 -4.29
C SER A 263 -13.24 -1.82 -5.48
N THR A 264 -13.04 -3.13 -5.47
CA THR A 264 -13.49 -4.06 -6.53
C THR A 264 -14.24 -5.23 -5.93
N ARG A 265 -15.36 -5.63 -6.55
CA ARG A 265 -16.12 -6.84 -6.16
C ARG A 265 -15.27 -8.11 -6.23
N LEU A 266 -14.16 -8.05 -6.95
CA LEU A 266 -13.24 -9.16 -7.20
C LEU A 266 -12.07 -9.19 -6.20
N ASP A 267 -12.12 -8.37 -5.14
CA ASP A 267 -11.10 -8.40 -4.11
C ASP A 267 -11.19 -9.71 -3.31
N MET A 268 -10.15 -10.53 -3.43
CA MET A 268 -9.99 -11.79 -2.70
C MET A 268 -9.08 -11.66 -1.48
N THR A 269 -8.45 -10.50 -1.31
CA THR A 269 -7.65 -10.17 -0.14
C THR A 269 -8.57 -9.54 0.88
N ILE A 270 -9.12 -8.34 0.63
CA ILE A 270 -10.05 -7.68 1.55
C ILE A 270 -11.43 -8.30 1.35
N THR A 271 -11.85 -9.16 2.28
CA THR A 271 -13.07 -9.97 2.14
C THR A 271 -13.98 -9.82 3.37
N PRO A 272 -15.27 -9.45 3.20
CA PRO A 272 -15.87 -8.93 1.96
C PRO A 272 -15.23 -7.60 1.52
N TYR A 273 -15.24 -7.30 0.22
CA TYR A 273 -14.55 -6.11 -0.34
C TYR A 273 -15.01 -4.78 0.26
N THR A 274 -16.22 -4.75 0.82
CA THR A 274 -16.79 -3.61 1.53
C THR A 274 -16.14 -3.33 2.89
N GLN A 275 -15.31 -4.23 3.42
CA GLN A 275 -14.45 -3.94 4.59
C GLN A 275 -13.44 -2.81 4.28
N ALA A 276 -13.15 -2.56 3.00
CA ALA A 276 -12.33 -1.43 2.59
C ALA A 276 -13.03 -0.08 2.80
N PHE A 277 -14.36 -0.03 2.84
CA PHE A 277 -15.10 1.22 2.89
C PHE A 277 -15.00 1.91 4.26
N LEU A 278 -15.08 3.24 4.23
CA LEU A 278 -15.07 4.12 5.40
C LEU A 278 -16.40 4.85 5.53
N LYS A 279 -16.93 4.99 6.74
CA LYS A 279 -18.06 5.88 7.05
C LYS A 279 -17.62 7.34 6.90
N GLY A 280 -18.45 8.17 6.27
CA GLY A 280 -18.11 9.57 6.01
C GLY A 280 -17.18 9.79 4.80
N ALA A 281 -16.92 8.74 4.01
CA ALA A 281 -16.11 8.80 2.80
C ALA A 281 -16.94 8.60 1.53
N LYS A 282 -16.39 9.01 0.38
CA LYS A 282 -16.89 8.61 -0.95
C LYS A 282 -16.41 7.19 -1.26
N ASN A 283 -17.27 6.20 -0.99
CA ASN A 283 -16.98 4.81 -1.31
C ASN A 283 -17.48 4.47 -2.71
N MET A 284 -16.62 3.89 -3.54
CA MET A 284 -16.89 3.56 -4.93
C MET A 284 -16.45 2.13 -5.22
N THR A 285 -17.21 1.44 -6.07
CA THR A 285 -16.81 0.14 -6.62
C THR A 285 -16.50 0.31 -8.09
N VAL A 286 -15.37 -0.20 -8.58
CA VAL A 286 -14.99 -0.08 -9.99
C VAL A 286 -16.09 -0.62 -10.91
N GLN A 287 -16.74 -1.72 -10.53
CA GLN A 287 -17.81 -2.31 -11.32
C GLN A 287 -19.13 -1.51 -11.35
N ASP A 288 -19.27 -0.44 -10.55
CA ASP A 288 -20.40 0.48 -10.66
C ASP A 288 -20.19 1.47 -11.82
N ALA A 289 -18.93 1.82 -12.12
CA ALA A 289 -18.57 2.63 -13.28
C ALA A 289 -18.37 1.76 -14.53
N CYS A 290 -17.77 0.57 -14.36
CA CYS A 290 -17.46 -0.33 -15.46
C CYS A 290 -17.79 -1.80 -15.13
N PRO A 291 -19.02 -2.27 -15.44
CA PRO A 291 -19.50 -3.58 -14.98
C PRO A 291 -18.64 -4.79 -15.37
N LEU A 292 -17.90 -4.70 -16.48
CA LEU A 292 -17.04 -5.79 -16.99
C LEU A 292 -15.58 -5.66 -16.55
N ASP A 293 -15.24 -4.70 -15.70
CA ASP A 293 -13.89 -4.58 -15.17
C ASP A 293 -13.53 -5.80 -14.30
N ALA A 294 -12.43 -6.45 -14.68
CA ALA A 294 -11.98 -7.71 -14.10
C ALA A 294 -10.74 -7.59 -13.21
N TYR A 295 -10.32 -6.37 -12.82
CA TYR A 295 -9.16 -6.13 -11.97
C TYR A 295 -9.48 -6.44 -10.50
N GLY A 296 -8.59 -7.23 -9.89
CA GLY A 296 -8.64 -7.60 -8.47
C GLY A 296 -7.58 -6.85 -7.65
N HIS A 297 -7.46 -7.23 -6.38
CA HIS A 297 -6.65 -6.53 -5.36
C HIS A 297 -5.26 -6.06 -5.84
N GLY A 298 -4.39 -6.98 -6.26
CA GLY A 298 -3.01 -6.68 -6.66
C GLY A 298 -2.85 -6.11 -8.07
N ARG A 299 -3.95 -5.86 -8.80
CA ARG A 299 -3.91 -5.29 -10.14
C ARG A 299 -4.51 -3.88 -10.19
N LEU A 300 -5.29 -3.46 -9.18
CA LEU A 300 -5.97 -2.16 -9.19
C LEU A 300 -5.04 -0.94 -9.39
N PRO A 301 -3.78 -0.92 -8.90
CA PRO A 301 -2.82 0.14 -9.24
C PRO A 301 -2.41 0.18 -10.73
N TYR A 302 -2.90 -0.74 -11.57
CA TYR A 302 -2.68 -0.83 -13.01
C TYR A 302 -4.01 -0.83 -13.78
N ASP A 303 -5.12 -0.56 -13.10
CA ASP A 303 -6.45 -0.50 -13.67
C ASP A 303 -6.71 0.92 -14.24
N PRO A 304 -6.92 1.08 -15.56
CA PRO A 304 -7.22 2.39 -16.17
C PRO A 304 -8.56 2.99 -15.72
N VAL A 305 -9.55 2.18 -15.35
CA VAL A 305 -10.84 2.67 -14.83
C VAL A 305 -10.62 3.22 -13.41
N ALA A 306 -9.95 2.45 -12.55
CA ALA A 306 -9.61 2.92 -11.21
C ALA A 306 -8.73 4.19 -11.25
N TYR A 307 -7.81 4.28 -12.21
CA TYR A 307 -6.97 5.47 -12.41
C TYR A 307 -7.80 6.72 -12.74
N GLN A 308 -8.78 6.62 -13.65
CA GLN A 308 -9.71 7.73 -13.95
C GLN A 308 -10.53 8.12 -12.71
N MET A 309 -10.94 7.16 -11.89
CA MET A 309 -11.63 7.44 -10.63
C MET A 309 -10.72 8.18 -9.63
N VAL A 310 -9.42 7.85 -9.59
CA VAL A 310 -8.43 8.58 -8.78
C VAL A 310 -8.23 10.00 -9.29
N LEU A 311 -8.13 10.22 -10.61
CA LEU A 311 -8.05 11.57 -11.18
C LEU A 311 -9.26 12.43 -10.77
N ASN A 312 -10.47 11.87 -10.88
CA ASN A 312 -11.70 12.55 -10.44
C ASN A 312 -11.76 12.79 -8.92
N ALA A 313 -11.03 12.01 -8.13
CA ALA A 313 -10.92 12.22 -6.69
C ALA A 313 -9.84 13.26 -6.33
N LEU A 314 -8.78 13.37 -7.14
CA LEU A 314 -7.76 14.41 -7.02
C LEU A 314 -8.30 15.78 -7.45
N ASP A 315 -9.13 15.85 -8.50
CA ASP A 315 -9.80 17.08 -8.95
C ASP A 315 -11.33 16.92 -8.99
N PRO A 316 -12.02 16.98 -7.84
CA PRO A 316 -13.47 16.81 -7.77
C PRO A 316 -14.25 17.98 -8.38
N ASN A 317 -13.60 19.12 -8.67
CA ASN A 317 -14.25 20.29 -9.26
C ASN A 317 -14.34 20.19 -10.78
N HIS A 318 -13.50 19.37 -11.41
CA HIS A 318 -13.52 19.13 -12.86
C HIS A 318 -13.56 17.62 -13.18
N PRO A 319 -14.62 16.91 -12.76
CA PRO A 319 -14.72 15.48 -12.98
C PRO A 319 -14.79 15.17 -14.48
N ARG A 320 -14.00 14.17 -14.91
CA ARG A 320 -13.99 13.64 -16.27
C ARG A 320 -14.92 12.43 -16.37
N GLU A 321 -15.50 12.21 -17.54
CA GLU A 321 -16.25 10.98 -17.81
C GLU A 321 -15.32 9.76 -17.75
N ILE A 322 -15.80 8.68 -17.13
CA ILE A 322 -15.02 7.44 -17.01
C ILE A 322 -15.26 6.61 -18.27
N SER A 323 -14.22 6.41 -19.07
CA SER A 323 -14.24 5.52 -20.22
C SER A 323 -13.95 4.08 -19.82
N CYS A 324 -14.90 3.20 -20.09
CA CYS A 324 -14.75 1.76 -19.95
C CYS A 324 -13.86 1.18 -21.04
N THR A 325 -12.63 0.81 -20.70
CA THR A 325 -11.81 -0.04 -21.57
C THR A 325 -11.87 -1.48 -21.08
N TRP A 326 -12.57 -2.35 -21.81
CA TRP A 326 -12.53 -3.78 -21.53
C TRP A 326 -11.10 -4.31 -21.76
N ARG A 327 -10.47 -4.85 -20.72
CA ARG A 327 -9.18 -5.55 -20.81
C ARG A 327 -9.39 -6.99 -20.32
N PRO A 328 -9.19 -8.02 -21.17
CA PRO A 328 -9.37 -9.40 -20.75
C PRO A 328 -8.41 -9.74 -19.60
N ARG A 329 -8.84 -10.65 -18.70
CA ARG A 329 -8.11 -11.12 -17.51
C ARG A 329 -6.66 -11.57 -17.77
N VAL A 330 -6.35 -11.88 -19.02
CA VAL A 330 -5.06 -12.31 -19.54
C VAL A 330 -4.89 -11.62 -20.89
N LEU A 331 -4.04 -10.61 -21.00
CA LEU A 331 -3.40 -10.39 -22.30
C LEU A 331 -2.39 -11.53 -22.45
N PRO A 332 -2.45 -12.34 -23.52
CA PRO A 332 -1.29 -13.13 -23.89
C PRO A 332 -0.14 -12.14 -24.08
N VAL A 333 1.04 -12.51 -23.58
CA VAL A 333 2.28 -11.81 -23.92
C VAL A 333 2.32 -11.73 -25.44
N SER A 334 2.17 -10.52 -26.00
CA SER A 334 2.43 -10.29 -27.40
C SER A 334 3.95 -10.39 -27.56
N THR A 335 4.43 -11.56 -27.99
CA THR A 335 5.86 -11.83 -28.22
C THR A 335 6.37 -11.16 -29.50
N THR A 336 5.89 -9.96 -29.86
CA THR A 336 6.22 -9.36 -31.16
C THR A 336 7.09 -8.11 -31.11
N ASP A 337 7.54 -7.64 -29.94
CA ASP A 337 8.53 -6.54 -29.86
C ASP A 337 9.86 -7.01 -29.27
N ALA A 338 10.35 -8.14 -29.78
CA ALA A 338 11.76 -8.51 -29.74
C ALA A 338 12.21 -8.78 -31.18
N ALA A 339 12.55 -7.69 -31.87
CA ALA A 339 13.37 -7.70 -33.08
C ALA A 339 14.63 -6.88 -32.78
#